data_AF-A0A8B9AQN2-F1
#
_entry.id   AF-A0A8B9AQN2-F1
#
_cell.length_a   1.000
_cell.length_b   1.000
_cell.length_c   1.000
_cell.angle_alpha   90.00
_cell.angle_beta   90.00
_cell.angle_gamma   90.00
#
_symmetry.space_group_name_H-M   'P 1'
#
loop_
_entity.id
_entity.type
_entity.pdbx_description
1 polymer ?
#
loop_
_entity_poly.entity_id
_entity_poly.type
_entity_poly.pdbx_seq_one_letter_code
_entity_poly.pdbx_strand_id
1 'polypeptide(L)'
;MATQFWICDRIIGWLRKEGDQSPIELRRRLLQFHHLELLYHRVWRGKELAMSMIHGNWADSFERMEDFKEELLRRNPAGCRPFIGLDGCHLKRKFRGVMMAATSLDGNNGLFPVAFGIAESENSDSWIWFLEALKESIQTPEESFNAWISEARHRPVLDLLDVVRQKIMMKMEARRRMAARWKGNLVPVVIKYVRDISLKLGDYNVYRTSDYRAEVIETNGRHEVILNEQRCSCRLWEVSGIPCVHAVAFICSMRGANLENFVSEYFTIAKYKTVYALEIGPLPDKAQWIKVDLGYKI
;
A
#
# COMPACT_ATOMS: atom_id res chain seq x y z
N MET A 1 5.51 43.48 -18.03
CA MET A 1 5.80 42.73 -16.77
C MET A 1 5.18 41.34 -16.88
N ALA A 2 5.88 40.26 -16.57
CA ALA A 2 5.35 38.90 -16.69
C ALA A 2 4.16 38.63 -15.73
N THR A 3 3.08 38.05 -16.25
CA THR A 3 1.82 37.78 -15.52
C THR A 3 1.69 36.31 -15.13
N GLN A 4 0.72 35.98 -14.26
CA GLN A 4 0.40 34.59 -13.93
C GLN A 4 -0.03 33.77 -15.17
N PHE A 5 -0.73 34.39 -16.13
CA PHE A 5 -1.14 33.74 -17.38
C PHE A 5 0.05 33.48 -18.32
N TRP A 6 0.99 34.43 -18.44
CA TRP A 6 2.23 34.23 -19.21
C TRP A 6 3.08 33.09 -18.62
N ILE A 7 3.15 33.00 -17.29
CA ILE A 7 3.85 31.90 -16.60
C ILE A 7 3.15 30.57 -16.89
N CYS A 8 1.82 30.53 -16.76
CA CYS A 8 0.98 29.35 -17.06
C CYS A 8 1.26 28.80 -18.47
N ASP A 9 1.19 29.66 -19.48
CA ASP A 9 1.42 29.33 -20.90
C ASP A 9 2.83 28.75 -21.17
N ARG A 10 3.86 29.19 -20.44
CA ARG A 10 5.22 28.65 -20.57
C ARG A 10 5.43 27.32 -19.84
N ILE A 11 4.84 27.13 -18.66
CA ILE A 11 5.08 25.92 -17.85
C ILE A 11 4.10 24.77 -18.12
N ILE A 12 2.93 25.02 -18.73
CA ILE A 12 1.91 23.98 -18.94
C ILE A 12 2.43 22.80 -19.78
N GLY A 13 3.29 23.07 -20.78
CA GLY A 13 3.95 22.03 -21.57
C GLY A 13 4.94 21.18 -20.75
N TRP A 14 5.70 21.81 -19.85
CA TRP A 14 6.61 21.09 -18.93
C TRP A 14 5.81 20.24 -17.95
N LEU A 15 4.76 20.80 -17.34
CA LEU A 15 3.92 20.09 -16.37
C LEU A 15 3.17 18.90 -16.99
N ARG A 16 2.74 19.00 -18.26
CA ARG A 16 2.13 17.89 -19.00
C ARG A 16 3.12 16.76 -19.32
N LYS A 17 4.40 17.07 -19.58
CA LYS A 17 5.41 16.10 -20.02
C LYS A 17 6.22 15.49 -18.87
N GLU A 18 6.54 16.29 -17.86
CA GLU A 18 7.50 15.98 -16.79
C GLU A 18 6.83 15.89 -15.41
N GLY A 19 5.50 16.06 -15.35
CA GLY A 19 4.74 16.10 -14.10
C GLY A 19 4.95 17.39 -13.31
N ASP A 20 4.50 17.37 -12.05
CA ASP A 20 4.49 18.54 -11.19
C ASP A 20 5.87 18.89 -10.61
N GLN A 21 6.29 20.15 -10.80
CA GLN A 21 7.59 20.64 -10.34
C GLN A 21 7.44 21.78 -9.36
N SER A 22 8.25 21.82 -8.29
CA SER A 22 8.08 22.82 -7.22
C SER A 22 8.12 24.27 -7.76
N PRO A 23 7.44 25.25 -7.16
CA PRO A 23 7.50 26.63 -7.65
C PRO A 23 8.91 27.25 -7.56
N ILE A 24 9.79 26.68 -6.73
CA ILE A 24 11.22 27.03 -6.67
C ILE A 24 11.93 26.52 -7.92
N GLU A 25 11.70 25.27 -8.31
CA GLU A 25 12.29 24.66 -9.50
C GLU A 25 11.74 25.28 -10.79
N LEU A 26 10.44 25.54 -10.87
CA LEU A 26 9.85 26.29 -11.97
C LEU A 26 10.41 27.72 -12.05
N ARG A 27 10.65 28.41 -10.93
CA ARG A 27 11.33 29.71 -10.93
C ARG A 27 12.75 29.60 -11.48
N ARG A 28 13.51 28.57 -11.08
CA ARG A 28 14.86 28.29 -11.57
C ARG A 28 14.87 28.06 -13.08
N ARG A 29 13.96 27.23 -13.60
CA ARG A 29 13.82 26.97 -15.05
C ARG A 29 13.34 28.21 -15.83
N LEU A 30 12.38 28.97 -15.31
CA LEU A 30 11.93 30.22 -15.96
C LEU A 30 13.05 31.27 -16.05
N LEU A 31 13.89 31.38 -15.01
CA LEU A 31 15.10 32.21 -15.05
C LEU A 31 16.13 31.68 -16.06
N GLN A 32 16.33 30.36 -16.13
CA GLN A 32 17.29 29.74 -17.07
C GLN A 32 16.88 29.85 -18.53
N PHE A 33 15.60 29.59 -18.87
CA PHE A 33 15.11 29.53 -20.25
C PHE A 33 14.57 30.85 -20.79
N HIS A 34 14.23 31.82 -19.93
CA HIS A 34 13.65 33.10 -20.33
C HIS A 34 14.32 34.34 -19.70
N HIS A 35 15.39 34.16 -18.91
CA HIS A 35 16.18 35.23 -18.30
C HIS A 35 15.36 36.24 -17.47
N LEU A 36 14.23 35.79 -16.91
CA LEU A 36 13.32 36.59 -16.10
C LEU A 36 13.33 36.08 -14.65
N GLU A 37 13.76 36.93 -13.73
CA GLU A 37 13.56 36.69 -12.30
C GLU A 37 12.10 36.99 -11.92
N LEU A 38 11.47 36.04 -11.21
CA LEU A 38 10.04 36.06 -10.92
C LEU A 38 9.79 35.82 -9.43
N LEU A 39 8.93 36.65 -8.83
CA LEU A 39 8.52 36.49 -7.43
C LEU A 39 7.83 35.14 -7.23
N TYR A 40 8.20 34.43 -6.16
CA TYR A 40 7.72 33.07 -5.86
C TYR A 40 6.19 32.96 -5.92
N HIS A 41 5.46 33.90 -5.32
CA HIS A 41 3.99 33.90 -5.31
C HIS A 41 3.38 33.96 -6.72
N ARG A 42 4.08 34.57 -7.69
CA ARG A 42 3.61 34.73 -9.06
C ARG A 42 3.87 33.48 -9.90
N VAL A 43 5.02 32.83 -9.68
CA VAL A 43 5.30 31.49 -10.23
C VAL A 43 4.30 30.48 -9.67
N TRP A 44 4.01 30.54 -8.36
CA TRP A 44 2.96 29.74 -7.73
C TRP A 44 1.58 30.00 -8.36
N ARG A 45 1.10 31.24 -8.46
CA ARG A 45 -0.20 31.54 -9.11
C ARG A 45 -0.28 31.10 -10.57
N GLY A 46 0.79 31.28 -11.35
CA GLY A 46 0.83 30.80 -12.74
C GLY A 46 0.78 29.28 -12.85
N LYS A 47 1.44 28.57 -11.91
CA LYS A 47 1.35 27.12 -11.78
C LYS A 47 -0.03 26.65 -11.38
N GLU A 48 -0.67 27.31 -10.43
CA GLU A 48 -2.02 27.00 -9.97
C GLU A 48 -3.08 27.15 -11.06
N LEU A 49 -2.85 28.02 -12.06
CA LEU A 49 -3.64 28.08 -13.29
C LEU A 49 -3.31 26.91 -14.24
N ALA A 50 -2.02 26.66 -14.49
CA ALA A 50 -1.58 25.59 -15.41
C ALA A 50 -2.07 24.21 -14.95
N MET A 51 -1.99 23.90 -13.65
CA MET A 51 -2.52 22.65 -13.10
C MET A 51 -4.03 22.54 -13.30
N SER A 52 -4.78 23.63 -13.15
CA SER A 52 -6.23 23.63 -13.39
C SER A 52 -6.57 23.42 -14.88
N MET A 53 -5.75 23.97 -15.79
CA MET A 53 -5.86 23.73 -17.25
C MET A 53 -5.37 22.34 -17.71
N ILE A 54 -4.74 21.55 -16.84
CA ILE A 54 -4.35 20.16 -17.11
C ILE A 54 -5.37 19.19 -16.52
N HIS A 55 -5.86 19.47 -15.30
CA HIS A 55 -6.59 18.49 -14.48
C HIS A 55 -8.05 18.87 -14.15
N GLY A 56 -8.53 20.05 -14.55
CA GLY A 56 -9.88 20.54 -14.28
C GLY A 56 -9.95 21.53 -13.10
N ASN A 57 -11.17 21.88 -12.68
CA ASN A 57 -11.39 22.71 -11.51
C ASN A 57 -11.36 21.88 -10.20
N TRP A 58 -11.05 22.56 -9.11
CA TRP A 58 -10.71 21.95 -7.83
C TRP A 58 -11.95 21.60 -6.99
N ALA A 59 -13.03 22.38 -7.09
CA ALA A 59 -14.31 22.13 -6.41
C ALA A 59 -15.06 20.95 -7.06
N ASP A 60 -15.22 20.99 -8.38
CA ASP A 60 -15.81 19.95 -9.25
C ASP A 60 -15.13 18.56 -9.08
N SER A 61 -13.94 18.52 -8.47
CA SER A 61 -13.23 17.29 -8.15
C SER A 61 -13.69 16.67 -6.83
N PHE A 62 -14.10 17.45 -5.83
CA PHE A 62 -14.63 16.92 -4.56
C PHE A 62 -16.06 16.41 -4.70
N GLU A 63 -16.92 17.13 -5.43
CA GLU A 63 -18.33 16.76 -5.65
C GLU A 63 -18.51 15.35 -6.26
N ARG A 64 -17.47 14.84 -6.95
CA ARG A 64 -17.50 13.59 -7.71
C ARG A 64 -16.75 12.42 -7.06
N MET A 65 -16.42 12.50 -5.76
CA MET A 65 -15.77 11.37 -5.07
C MET A 65 -16.70 10.14 -4.99
N GLU A 66 -18.01 10.36 -4.92
CA GLU A 66 -19.01 9.28 -4.92
C GLU A 66 -19.15 8.59 -6.30
N ASP A 67 -19.10 9.34 -7.43
CA ASP A 67 -18.99 8.74 -8.78
C ASP A 67 -17.87 7.68 -8.85
N PHE A 68 -16.71 8.01 -8.24
CA PHE A 68 -15.53 7.17 -8.24
C PHE A 68 -15.64 5.98 -7.28
N LYS A 69 -16.23 6.17 -6.09
CA LYS A 69 -16.47 5.13 -5.09
C LYS A 69 -17.40 4.04 -5.64
N GLU A 70 -18.54 4.42 -6.20
CA GLU A 70 -19.53 3.47 -6.71
C GLU A 70 -18.97 2.63 -7.87
N GLU A 71 -18.28 3.25 -8.83
CA GLU A 71 -17.68 2.52 -9.96
C GLU A 71 -16.48 1.65 -9.54
N LEU A 72 -15.81 1.97 -8.43
CA LEU A 72 -14.77 1.14 -7.84
C LEU A 72 -15.38 -0.07 -7.09
N LEU A 73 -16.42 0.13 -6.29
CA LEU A 73 -17.12 -0.95 -5.58
C LEU A 73 -17.77 -1.93 -6.57
N ARG A 74 -18.48 -1.41 -7.58
CA ARG A 74 -19.16 -2.20 -8.63
C ARG A 74 -18.25 -3.17 -9.37
N ARG A 75 -16.94 -2.89 -9.40
CA ARG A 75 -15.93 -3.71 -10.10
C ARG A 75 -15.07 -4.60 -9.19
N ASN A 76 -15.16 -4.48 -7.86
CA ASN A 76 -14.17 -5.09 -6.95
C ASN A 76 -14.77 -5.77 -5.69
N PRO A 77 -15.51 -6.90 -5.84
CA PRO A 77 -16.03 -7.64 -4.69
C PRO A 77 -14.94 -8.44 -3.94
N ALA A 78 -14.60 -7.95 -2.73
CA ALA A 78 -14.00 -8.64 -1.58
C ALA A 78 -12.56 -9.23 -1.64
N GLY A 79 -11.81 -8.98 -0.55
CA GLY A 79 -10.74 -9.89 -0.07
C GLY A 79 -9.41 -9.24 0.35
N CYS A 80 -9.03 -9.35 1.64
CA CYS A 80 -7.62 -9.41 2.08
C CYS A 80 -7.45 -10.00 3.51
N ARG A 81 -6.29 -9.75 4.15
CA ARG A 81 -5.78 -10.41 5.38
C ARG A 81 -5.90 -9.56 6.66
N PRO A 82 -5.77 -10.18 7.85
CA PRO A 82 -6.00 -9.52 9.15
C PRO A 82 -4.83 -8.65 9.68
N PHE A 83 -4.04 -8.02 8.80
CA PHE A 83 -2.99 -7.07 9.19
C PHE A 83 -2.91 -5.93 8.15
N ILE A 84 -3.06 -4.66 8.56
CA ILE A 84 -3.32 -3.47 7.71
C ILE A 84 -2.63 -2.21 8.24
N GLY A 85 -1.71 -1.62 7.48
CA GLY A 85 -1.06 -0.40 7.91
C GLY A 85 -1.87 0.87 7.72
N LEU A 86 -2.05 1.61 8.82
CA LEU A 86 -2.70 2.92 8.82
C LEU A 86 -1.68 4.02 8.49
N ASP A 87 -2.09 4.99 7.68
CA ASP A 87 -1.21 6.07 7.26
C ASP A 87 -1.97 7.37 6.95
N GLY A 88 -1.49 8.48 7.51
CA GLY A 88 -2.06 9.82 7.36
C GLY A 88 -1.31 10.64 6.32
N CYS A 89 -1.95 10.98 5.21
CA CYS A 89 -1.35 11.76 4.14
C CYS A 89 -1.97 13.16 4.00
N HIS A 90 -1.37 14.13 4.70
CA HIS A 90 -1.64 15.55 4.45
C HIS A 90 -1.54 15.90 2.96
N LEU A 91 -2.68 16.22 2.35
CA LEU A 91 -2.79 16.71 0.98
C LEU A 91 -2.17 18.10 0.86
N LYS A 92 -1.73 18.47 -0.35
CA LYS A 92 -0.90 19.68 -0.53
C LYS A 92 -1.58 20.73 -1.42
N ARG A 93 -1.36 22.00 -1.05
CA ARG A 93 -1.80 23.25 -1.72
C ARG A 93 -3.25 23.62 -1.45
N LYS A 94 -4.11 23.60 -2.48
CA LYS A 94 -5.54 23.96 -2.36
C LYS A 94 -6.34 22.88 -1.64
N PHE A 95 -5.92 21.62 -1.78
CA PHE A 95 -6.40 20.52 -0.95
C PHE A 95 -5.87 20.72 0.46
N ARG A 96 -6.74 21.24 1.32
CA ARG A 96 -6.62 21.16 2.78
C ARG A 96 -7.43 19.94 3.18
N GLY A 97 -6.77 18.96 3.76
CA GLY A 97 -7.32 17.63 3.96
C GLY A 97 -6.25 16.56 4.08
N VAL A 98 -6.67 15.37 4.44
CA VAL A 98 -5.82 14.19 4.64
C VAL A 98 -6.39 13.04 3.85
N MET A 99 -5.58 12.43 3.00
CA MET A 99 -5.85 11.10 2.48
C MET A 99 -5.40 10.09 3.52
N MET A 100 -6.36 9.36 4.07
CA MET A 100 -6.18 8.33 5.09
C MET A 100 -6.10 6.99 4.36
N ALA A 101 -5.15 6.13 4.70
CA ALA A 101 -4.92 4.88 3.99
C ALA A 101 -4.79 3.69 4.94
N ALA A 102 -5.23 2.53 4.47
CA ALA A 102 -5.26 1.26 5.19
C ALA A 102 -4.67 0.17 4.29
N THR A 103 -3.50 -0.37 4.64
CA THR A 103 -2.62 -1.08 3.69
C THR A 103 -1.90 -2.32 4.26
N SER A 104 -2.45 -3.50 3.99
CA SER A 104 -1.91 -4.82 4.39
C SER A 104 -0.60 -5.23 3.71
N LEU A 105 0.05 -6.28 4.22
CA LEU A 105 1.09 -7.01 3.49
C LEU A 105 0.53 -8.27 2.80
N ASP A 106 0.93 -8.46 1.53
CA ASP A 106 0.77 -9.70 0.80
C ASP A 106 1.67 -10.81 1.39
N GLY A 107 1.37 -12.07 1.09
CA GLY A 107 2.16 -13.21 1.62
C GLY A 107 3.64 -13.21 1.22
N ASN A 108 4.04 -12.40 0.24
CA ASN A 108 5.41 -12.24 -0.23
C ASN A 108 5.95 -10.82 0.10
N ASN A 109 5.55 -10.28 1.27
CA ASN A 109 5.99 -9.02 1.86
C ASN A 109 5.79 -7.77 0.98
N GLY A 110 4.81 -7.78 0.08
CA GLY A 110 4.43 -6.63 -0.74
C GLY A 110 3.23 -5.88 -0.18
N LEU A 111 3.30 -4.55 -0.11
CA LEU A 111 2.15 -3.74 0.27
C LEU A 111 0.93 -3.97 -0.64
N PHE A 112 -0.21 -4.30 -0.05
CA PHE A 112 -1.53 -4.44 -0.67
C PHE A 112 -2.47 -3.42 0.00
N PRO A 113 -3.04 -2.44 -0.73
CA PRO A 113 -3.97 -1.49 -0.15
C PRO A 113 -5.35 -2.11 0.01
N VAL A 114 -5.94 -1.93 1.20
CA VAL A 114 -7.23 -2.50 1.60
C VAL A 114 -8.33 -1.44 1.56
N ALA A 115 -8.06 -0.23 2.06
CA ALA A 115 -8.97 0.91 1.93
C ALA A 115 -8.20 2.24 1.88
N PHE A 116 -8.90 3.29 1.46
CA PHE A 116 -8.47 4.68 1.60
C PHE A 116 -9.71 5.57 1.77
N GLY A 117 -9.55 6.65 2.51
CA GLY A 117 -10.57 7.67 2.77
C GLY A 117 -9.95 9.07 2.65
N ILE A 118 -10.78 10.11 2.61
CA ILE A 118 -10.32 11.49 2.53
C ILE A 118 -11.15 12.34 3.47
N ALA A 119 -10.47 13.07 4.36
CA ALA A 119 -11.08 13.90 5.39
C ALA A 119 -10.50 15.33 5.39
N GLU A 120 -11.14 16.27 6.09
CA GLU A 120 -10.79 17.69 6.06
C GLU A 120 -9.54 18.06 6.86
N SER A 121 -9.16 17.27 7.87
CA SER A 121 -7.95 17.49 8.67
C SER A 121 -7.48 16.21 9.37
N GLU A 122 -6.25 16.19 9.89
CA GLU A 122 -5.76 15.09 10.73
C GLU A 122 -6.20 15.31 12.17
N ASN A 123 -7.47 15.01 12.46
CA ASN A 123 -8.07 15.12 13.78
C ASN A 123 -8.70 13.79 14.24
N SER A 124 -9.05 13.71 15.52
CA SER A 124 -9.63 12.51 16.11
C SER A 124 -10.92 12.07 15.42
N ASP A 125 -11.79 13.01 15.06
CA ASP A 125 -13.10 12.71 14.46
C ASP A 125 -12.96 12.10 13.06
N SER A 126 -12.01 12.60 12.26
CA SER A 126 -11.67 12.05 10.95
C SER A 126 -11.05 10.66 11.06
N TRP A 127 -10.18 10.45 12.05
CA TRP A 127 -9.61 9.13 12.32
C TRP A 127 -10.67 8.16 12.84
N ILE A 128 -11.61 8.59 13.69
CA ILE A 128 -12.74 7.78 14.16
C ILE A 128 -13.61 7.38 12.98
N TRP A 129 -14.03 8.32 12.12
CA TRP A 129 -14.81 8.04 10.91
C TRP A 129 -14.11 7.01 10.00
N PHE A 130 -12.82 7.22 9.70
CA PHE A 130 -12.06 6.30 8.85
C PHE A 130 -11.87 4.92 9.50
N LEU A 131 -11.64 4.89 10.82
CA LEU A 131 -11.51 3.67 11.60
C LEU A 131 -12.83 2.94 11.77
N GLU A 132 -13.98 3.61 11.80
CA GLU A 132 -15.29 2.97 11.88
C GLU A 132 -15.64 2.29 10.55
N ALA A 133 -15.48 2.99 9.43
CA ALA A 133 -15.59 2.39 8.09
C ALA A 133 -14.59 1.23 7.87
N LEU A 134 -13.37 1.35 8.40
CA LEU A 134 -12.37 0.28 8.36
C LEU A 134 -12.64 -0.86 9.36
N LYS A 135 -13.32 -0.60 10.47
CA LYS A 135 -13.69 -1.59 11.51
C LYS A 135 -14.86 -2.47 11.08
N GLU A 136 -15.76 -1.95 10.24
CA GLU A 136 -16.68 -2.79 9.46
C GLU A 136 -15.94 -3.68 8.45
N SER A 137 -14.66 -3.38 8.17
CA SER A 137 -13.80 -4.09 7.21
C SER A 137 -12.80 -5.07 7.88
N ILE A 138 -11.59 -4.65 8.31
CA ILE A 138 -10.51 -5.52 8.82
C ILE A 138 -9.43 -4.78 9.70
N GLN A 139 -8.47 -5.50 10.32
CA GLN A 139 -7.55 -5.04 11.40
C GLN A 139 -6.05 -4.83 10.99
N THR A 140 -5.24 -4.11 11.81
CA THR A 140 -3.94 -3.43 11.50
C THR A 140 -2.63 -4.26 11.70
N PRO A 141 -1.34 -3.93 11.32
CA PRO A 141 -0.60 -2.66 10.97
C PRO A 141 0.36 -2.75 9.69
N GLU A 142 1.33 -1.88 9.23
CA GLU A 142 1.73 -0.43 9.37
C GLU A 142 2.52 0.20 8.15
N GLU A 143 2.69 1.54 8.18
CA GLU A 143 3.71 2.45 7.56
C GLU A 143 3.88 2.73 6.04
N SER A 144 3.63 1.83 5.08
CA SER A 144 4.32 1.95 3.75
C SER A 144 3.60 2.69 2.58
N PHE A 145 2.49 3.40 2.78
CA PHE A 145 1.70 4.00 1.67
C PHE A 145 2.18 5.39 1.22
N ASN A 146 2.52 6.29 2.14
CA ASN A 146 2.82 7.71 1.91
C ASN A 146 3.94 7.95 0.89
N ALA A 147 4.93 7.05 0.84
CA ALA A 147 6.02 7.07 -0.12
C ALA A 147 5.57 6.69 -1.54
N TRP A 148 4.69 5.69 -1.67
CA TRP A 148 4.27 5.09 -2.94
C TRP A 148 3.40 6.02 -3.81
N ILE A 149 2.61 6.88 -3.16
CA ILE A 149 1.76 7.88 -3.80
C ILE A 149 2.42 9.27 -3.92
N SER A 150 3.68 9.41 -3.51
CA SER A 150 4.30 10.71 -3.21
C SER A 150 4.27 11.72 -4.36
N GLU A 151 4.39 11.23 -5.60
CA GLU A 151 4.32 11.95 -6.89
C GLU A 151 2.90 12.32 -7.36
N ALA A 152 1.85 11.98 -6.60
CA ALA A 152 0.46 12.28 -6.95
C ALA A 152 -0.22 13.27 -5.99
N ARG A 153 0.36 13.49 -4.79
CA ARG A 153 -0.20 14.26 -3.65
C ARG A 153 -0.49 15.76 -3.86
N HIS A 154 -0.34 16.25 -5.09
CA HIS A 154 -0.54 17.63 -5.51
C HIS A 154 -1.55 17.76 -6.66
N ARG A 155 -2.05 16.64 -7.19
CA ARG A 155 -3.08 16.59 -8.24
C ARG A 155 -4.46 16.83 -7.61
N PRO A 156 -5.52 17.10 -8.41
CA PRO A 156 -6.88 17.09 -7.88
C PRO A 156 -7.24 15.77 -7.22
N VAL A 157 -8.21 15.80 -6.31
CA VAL A 157 -8.57 14.63 -5.50
C VAL A 157 -8.95 13.41 -6.36
N LEU A 158 -9.74 13.59 -7.43
CA LEU A 158 -10.04 12.52 -8.41
C LEU A 158 -8.82 12.00 -9.17
N ASP A 159 -7.85 12.86 -9.47
CA ASP A 159 -6.64 12.49 -10.21
C ASP A 159 -5.63 11.76 -9.31
N LEU A 160 -5.58 12.13 -8.03
CA LEU A 160 -4.87 11.37 -7.02
C LEU A 160 -5.52 9.99 -6.84
N LEU A 161 -6.85 9.93 -6.72
CA LEU A 161 -7.61 8.68 -6.59
C LEU A 161 -7.47 7.77 -7.83
N ASP A 162 -7.54 8.30 -9.05
CA ASP A 162 -7.34 7.50 -10.25
C ASP A 162 -5.86 7.09 -10.43
N VAL A 163 -4.88 7.94 -10.10
CA VAL A 163 -3.46 7.53 -10.09
C VAL A 163 -3.20 6.45 -9.04
N VAL A 164 -3.86 6.51 -7.88
CA VAL A 164 -3.85 5.42 -6.88
C VAL A 164 -4.46 4.16 -7.51
N ARG A 165 -5.69 4.20 -8.05
CA ARG A 165 -6.34 3.06 -8.71
C ARG A 165 -5.46 2.44 -9.81
N GLN A 166 -4.86 3.25 -10.68
CA GLN A 166 -3.93 2.82 -11.73
C GLN A 166 -2.70 2.12 -11.14
N LYS A 167 -2.07 2.72 -10.11
CA LYS A 167 -0.93 2.11 -9.40
C LYS A 167 -1.31 0.78 -8.75
N ILE A 168 -2.51 0.65 -8.16
CA ILE A 168 -2.99 -0.64 -7.60
C ILE A 168 -3.21 -1.64 -8.74
N MET A 169 -3.95 -1.28 -9.78
CA MET A 169 -4.23 -2.12 -10.96
C MET A 169 -2.94 -2.70 -11.58
N MET A 170 -1.93 -1.85 -11.83
CA MET A 170 -0.62 -2.27 -12.34
C MET A 170 0.11 -3.21 -11.37
N LYS A 171 0.00 -2.97 -10.06
CA LYS A 171 0.62 -3.79 -9.01
C LYS A 171 -0.03 -5.17 -8.90
N MET A 172 -1.37 -5.24 -8.91
CA MET A 172 -2.15 -6.49 -8.90
C MET A 172 -1.74 -7.37 -10.09
N GLU A 173 -1.67 -6.78 -11.29
CA GLU A 173 -1.26 -7.50 -12.50
C GLU A 173 0.21 -7.94 -12.47
N ALA A 174 1.11 -7.08 -11.97
CA ALA A 174 2.51 -7.48 -11.75
C ALA A 174 2.62 -8.67 -10.78
N ARG A 175 1.83 -8.68 -9.69
CA ARG A 175 1.78 -9.81 -8.75
C ARG A 175 1.21 -11.08 -9.37
N ARG A 176 0.14 -11.00 -10.17
CA ARG A 176 -0.35 -12.14 -10.96
C ARG A 176 0.73 -12.71 -11.88
N ARG A 177 1.42 -11.87 -12.67
CA ARG A 177 2.50 -12.30 -13.59
C ARG A 177 3.69 -12.93 -12.87
N MET A 178 4.01 -12.46 -11.66
CA MET A 178 5.01 -13.09 -10.79
C MET A 178 4.51 -14.47 -10.31
N ALA A 179 3.34 -14.52 -9.68
CA ALA A 179 2.78 -15.74 -9.09
C ALA A 179 2.47 -16.85 -10.11
N ALA A 180 2.12 -16.48 -11.34
CA ALA A 180 1.92 -17.42 -12.45
C ALA A 180 3.18 -18.24 -12.79
N ARG A 181 4.38 -17.71 -12.50
CA ARG A 181 5.67 -18.37 -12.77
C ARG A 181 6.20 -19.20 -11.59
N TRP A 182 5.60 -19.06 -10.40
CA TRP A 182 6.06 -19.76 -9.20
C TRP A 182 5.65 -21.24 -9.20
N LYS A 183 6.50 -22.07 -8.59
CA LYS A 183 6.34 -23.53 -8.43
C LYS A 183 6.59 -23.91 -6.96
N GLY A 184 6.03 -25.03 -6.50
CA GLY A 184 6.08 -25.46 -5.10
C GLY A 184 4.78 -25.11 -4.36
N ASN A 185 4.80 -25.23 -3.03
CA ASN A 185 3.65 -24.88 -2.18
C ASN A 185 3.72 -23.42 -1.68
N LEU A 186 4.86 -23.02 -1.13
CA LEU A 186 5.04 -21.72 -0.47
C LEU A 186 5.57 -20.62 -1.40
N VAL A 187 5.32 -19.36 -1.04
CA VAL A 187 5.82 -18.19 -1.77
C VAL A 187 7.34 -18.00 -1.61
N PRO A 188 8.05 -17.46 -2.62
CA PRO A 188 9.51 -17.46 -2.64
C PRO A 188 10.21 -16.80 -1.45
N VAL A 189 9.66 -15.73 -0.87
CA VAL A 189 10.30 -15.06 0.28
C VAL A 189 10.32 -15.96 1.52
N VAL A 190 9.28 -16.76 1.75
CA VAL A 190 9.20 -17.66 2.91
C VAL A 190 9.99 -18.94 2.69
N ILE A 191 10.00 -19.49 1.47
CA ILE A 191 10.93 -20.57 1.10
C ILE A 191 12.38 -20.15 1.36
N LYS A 192 12.75 -18.92 0.98
CA LYS A 192 14.09 -18.39 1.28
C LYS A 192 14.31 -18.24 2.78
N TYR A 193 13.42 -17.57 3.51
CA TYR A 193 13.56 -17.29 4.93
C TYR A 193 13.70 -18.56 5.77
N VAL A 194 12.86 -19.57 5.54
CA VAL A 194 12.90 -20.85 6.24
C VAL A 194 14.19 -21.63 5.95
N ARG A 195 14.69 -21.59 4.71
CA ARG A 195 16.01 -22.17 4.35
C ARG A 195 17.17 -21.41 4.99
N ASP A 196 17.11 -20.08 4.96
CA ASP A 196 18.13 -19.20 5.56
C ASP A 196 18.22 -19.40 7.08
N ILE A 197 17.12 -19.73 7.78
CA ILE A 197 17.16 -20.17 9.18
C ILE A 197 17.78 -21.56 9.30
N SER A 198 17.29 -22.56 8.53
CA SER A 198 17.76 -23.95 8.68
C SER A 198 19.26 -24.13 8.42
N LEU A 199 19.86 -23.25 7.60
CA LEU A 199 21.30 -23.22 7.30
C LEU A 199 22.13 -22.40 8.32
N LYS A 200 21.48 -21.73 9.27
CA LYS A 200 22.11 -20.82 10.25
C LYS A 200 21.63 -21.07 11.69
N LEU A 201 21.19 -22.30 11.97
CA LEU A 201 20.93 -22.74 13.34
C LEU A 201 22.23 -22.68 14.14
N GLY A 202 22.17 -22.09 15.33
CA GLY A 202 23.23 -22.21 16.34
C GLY A 202 23.12 -23.52 17.12
N ASP A 203 23.90 -23.64 18.20
CA ASP A 203 23.90 -24.82 19.07
C ASP A 203 22.63 -24.92 19.92
N TYR A 204 21.60 -25.55 19.36
CA TYR A 204 20.33 -25.86 20.01
C TYR A 204 20.28 -27.33 20.47
N ASN A 205 20.06 -27.58 21.76
CA ASN A 205 19.84 -28.93 22.27
C ASN A 205 18.34 -29.26 22.27
N VAL A 206 17.93 -30.28 21.52
CA VAL A 206 16.52 -30.65 21.33
C VAL A 206 16.18 -31.93 22.11
N TYR A 207 15.39 -31.79 23.18
CA TYR A 207 14.91 -32.87 24.02
C TYR A 207 13.46 -33.20 23.66
N ARG A 208 13.29 -34.22 22.80
CA ARG A 208 11.97 -34.63 22.29
C ARG A 208 11.16 -35.36 23.36
N THR A 209 9.93 -34.92 23.60
CA THR A 209 8.93 -35.62 24.41
C THR A 209 8.02 -36.50 23.55
N SER A 210 7.82 -36.14 22.29
CA SER A 210 7.04 -36.92 21.30
C SER A 210 7.48 -36.59 19.85
N ASP A 211 6.68 -36.99 18.86
CA ASP A 211 6.79 -36.52 17.47
C ASP A 211 6.31 -35.09 17.24
N TYR A 212 5.56 -34.51 18.18
CA TYR A 212 5.02 -33.15 18.04
C TYR A 212 5.43 -32.18 19.13
N ARG A 213 6.06 -32.61 20.24
CA ARG A 213 6.46 -31.76 21.37
C ARG A 213 7.90 -32.01 21.82
N ALA A 214 8.64 -30.92 22.06
CA ALA A 214 10.01 -30.96 22.57
C ALA A 214 10.32 -29.73 23.46
N GLU A 215 11.30 -29.89 24.35
CA GLU A 215 12.05 -28.77 24.92
C GLU A 215 13.26 -28.48 24.04
N VAL A 216 13.47 -27.22 23.67
CA VAL A 216 14.63 -26.75 22.90
C VAL A 216 15.42 -25.78 23.78
N ILE A 217 16.64 -26.14 24.13
CA ILE A 217 17.54 -25.32 24.96
C ILE A 217 18.51 -24.54 24.07
N GLU A 218 18.67 -23.26 24.37
CA GLU A 218 19.66 -22.34 23.81
C GLU A 218 20.53 -21.75 24.93
N THR A 219 21.58 -21.02 24.58
CA THR A 219 22.58 -20.47 25.52
C THR A 219 21.99 -19.73 26.73
N ASN A 220 20.87 -19.03 26.54
CA ASN A 220 20.25 -18.17 27.56
C ASN A 220 18.83 -18.60 27.97
N GLY A 221 18.33 -19.75 27.52
CA GLY A 221 16.91 -20.08 27.68
C GLY A 221 16.49 -21.50 27.29
N ARG A 222 15.23 -21.83 27.60
CA ARG A 222 14.56 -23.07 27.17
C ARG A 222 13.20 -22.73 26.59
N HIS A 223 12.82 -23.43 25.52
CA HIS A 223 11.57 -23.20 24.80
C HIS A 223 10.78 -24.50 24.64
N GLU A 224 9.51 -24.48 25.05
CA GLU A 224 8.53 -25.48 24.63
C GLU A 224 8.18 -25.22 23.17
N VAL A 225 8.27 -26.25 22.33
CA VAL A 225 7.79 -26.23 20.94
C VAL A 225 6.73 -27.31 20.77
N ILE A 226 5.58 -26.97 20.18
CA ILE A 226 4.47 -27.88 19.87
C ILE A 226 4.05 -27.69 18.41
N LEU A 227 4.42 -28.67 17.57
CA LEU A 227 4.38 -28.57 16.11
C LEU A 227 2.96 -28.62 15.53
N ASN A 228 2.08 -29.45 16.11
CA ASN A 228 0.69 -29.60 15.67
C ASN A 228 -0.19 -28.39 16.04
N GLU A 229 0.24 -27.57 17.01
CA GLU A 229 -0.40 -26.31 17.38
C GLU A 229 0.24 -25.09 16.70
N GLN A 230 1.30 -25.30 15.89
CA GLN A 230 2.18 -24.24 15.37
C GLN A 230 2.68 -23.27 16.47
N ARG A 231 2.96 -23.82 17.66
CA ARG A 231 3.21 -23.05 18.89
C ARG A 231 4.65 -23.19 19.37
N CYS A 232 5.20 -22.09 19.89
CA CYS A 232 6.45 -22.07 20.64
C CYS A 232 6.34 -21.06 21.79
N SER A 233 6.96 -21.32 22.94
CA SER A 233 6.92 -20.41 24.10
C SER A 233 7.53 -19.02 23.83
N CYS A 234 8.37 -18.88 22.79
CA CYS A 234 8.88 -17.57 22.34
C CYS A 234 7.84 -16.72 21.57
N ARG A 235 6.60 -17.20 21.38
CA ARG A 235 5.45 -16.54 20.73
C ARG A 235 5.60 -16.16 19.25
N LEU A 236 6.82 -16.07 18.72
CA LEU A 236 7.10 -15.64 17.35
C LEU A 236 6.39 -16.48 16.26
N TRP A 237 6.23 -17.80 16.46
CA TRP A 237 5.56 -18.66 15.48
C TRP A 237 4.05 -18.39 15.44
N GLU A 238 3.39 -18.26 16.59
CA GLU A 238 1.95 -17.95 16.68
C GLU A 238 1.61 -16.60 16.01
N VAL A 239 2.48 -15.60 16.21
CA VAL A 239 2.28 -14.23 15.66
C VAL A 239 2.61 -14.15 14.17
N SER A 240 3.68 -14.81 13.72
CA SER A 240 4.14 -14.71 12.31
C SER A 240 3.52 -15.75 11.37
N GLY A 241 3.00 -16.87 11.89
CA GLY A 241 2.60 -18.03 11.10
C GLY A 241 3.77 -18.77 10.42
N ILE A 242 5.02 -18.49 10.81
CA ILE A 242 6.25 -19.12 10.27
C ILE A 242 7.05 -19.73 11.44
N PRO A 243 7.60 -20.96 11.30
CA PRO A 243 8.42 -21.56 12.35
C PRO A 243 9.57 -20.65 12.80
N CYS A 244 9.62 -20.38 14.09
CA CYS A 244 10.74 -19.66 14.73
C CYS A 244 12.01 -20.53 14.77
N VAL A 245 13.16 -19.93 15.12
CA VAL A 245 14.46 -20.64 15.19
C VAL A 245 14.41 -21.93 16.03
N HIS A 246 13.70 -21.90 17.17
CA HIS A 246 13.50 -23.06 18.05
C HIS A 246 12.67 -24.16 17.38
N ALA A 247 11.63 -23.77 16.64
CA ALA A 247 10.79 -24.70 15.89
C ALA A 247 11.53 -25.31 14.70
N VAL A 248 12.32 -24.51 13.96
CA VAL A 248 13.18 -25.02 12.88
C VAL A 248 14.23 -25.98 13.45
N ALA A 249 14.84 -25.69 14.60
CA ALA A 249 15.76 -26.62 15.26
C ALA A 249 15.09 -27.97 15.61
N PHE A 250 13.89 -27.96 16.19
CA PHE A 250 13.15 -29.20 16.45
C PHE A 250 12.80 -29.93 15.13
N ILE A 251 12.25 -29.24 14.13
CA ILE A 251 11.88 -29.87 12.85
C ILE A 251 13.11 -30.46 12.14
N CYS A 252 14.26 -29.79 12.15
CA CYS A 252 15.51 -30.31 11.58
C CYS A 252 16.06 -31.54 12.32
N SER A 253 15.72 -31.75 13.60
CA SER A 253 16.05 -32.99 14.33
C SER A 253 15.17 -34.19 13.93
N MET A 254 14.08 -33.97 13.18
CA MET A 254 13.19 -35.03 12.71
C MET A 254 13.60 -35.52 11.31
N ARG A 255 14.04 -36.78 11.22
CA ARG A 255 14.51 -37.38 9.97
C ARG A 255 13.42 -37.36 8.89
N GLY A 256 13.66 -36.58 7.83
CA GLY A 256 12.77 -36.51 6.66
C GLY A 256 11.58 -35.54 6.79
N ALA A 257 11.50 -34.75 7.87
CA ALA A 257 10.46 -33.74 8.00
C ALA A 257 10.66 -32.60 7.00
N ASN A 258 9.58 -32.17 6.34
CA ASN A 258 9.59 -31.00 5.45
C ASN A 258 9.13 -29.76 6.21
N LEU A 259 10.02 -28.77 6.32
CA LEU A 259 9.74 -27.47 6.93
C LEU A 259 8.56 -26.73 6.28
N GLU A 260 8.30 -26.94 4.98
CA GLU A 260 7.17 -26.29 4.27
C GLU A 260 5.80 -26.71 4.82
N ASN A 261 5.70 -27.86 5.51
CA ASN A 261 4.46 -28.37 6.12
C ASN A 261 4.09 -27.65 7.43
N PHE A 262 5.03 -26.92 8.04
CA PHE A 262 4.88 -26.25 9.33
C PHE A 262 4.68 -24.74 9.21
N VAL A 263 4.60 -24.23 7.98
CA VAL A 263 4.28 -22.84 7.67
C VAL A 263 2.77 -22.69 7.49
N SER A 264 2.20 -21.58 7.98
CA SER A 264 0.78 -21.27 7.84
C SER A 264 0.31 -21.22 6.38
N GLU A 265 -0.92 -21.65 6.11
CA GLU A 265 -1.53 -21.67 4.76
C GLU A 265 -1.56 -20.29 4.08
N TYR A 266 -1.48 -19.21 4.87
CA TYR A 266 -1.30 -17.85 4.38
C TYR A 266 -0.03 -17.66 3.53
N PHE A 267 1.04 -18.43 3.71
CA PHE A 267 2.25 -18.28 2.90
C PHE A 267 2.27 -19.20 1.67
N THR A 268 1.15 -19.83 1.32
CA THR A 268 1.03 -20.63 0.09
C THR A 268 0.87 -19.77 -1.17
N ILE A 269 1.39 -20.27 -2.29
CA ILE A 269 1.19 -19.72 -3.64
C ILE A 269 -0.30 -19.74 -4.00
N ALA A 270 -1.07 -20.73 -3.51
CA ALA A 270 -2.52 -20.81 -3.71
C ALA A 270 -3.26 -19.64 -3.05
N LYS A 271 -3.04 -19.39 -1.75
CA LYS A 271 -3.65 -18.26 -1.04
C LYS A 271 -3.17 -16.91 -1.61
N TYR A 272 -1.91 -16.83 -2.06
CA TYR A 272 -1.38 -15.64 -2.75
C TYR A 272 -2.10 -15.36 -4.07
N LYS A 273 -2.29 -16.38 -4.92
CA LYS A 273 -3.04 -16.27 -6.17
C LYS A 273 -4.49 -15.88 -5.94
N THR A 274 -5.11 -16.37 -4.86
CA THR A 274 -6.49 -15.99 -4.47
C THR A 274 -6.59 -14.50 -4.14
N VAL A 275 -5.67 -13.96 -3.34
CA VAL A 275 -5.61 -12.52 -2.99
C VAL A 275 -5.45 -11.63 -4.23
N TYR A 276 -4.74 -12.10 -5.26
CA TYR A 276 -4.50 -11.35 -6.50
C TYR A 276 -5.39 -11.75 -7.69
N ALA A 277 -6.41 -12.59 -7.46
CA ALA A 277 -7.32 -13.05 -8.52
C ALA A 277 -8.20 -11.92 -9.06
N LEU A 278 -8.53 -10.93 -8.24
CA LEU A 278 -9.42 -9.82 -8.58
C LEU A 278 -8.76 -8.84 -9.56
N GLU A 279 -9.47 -8.49 -10.63
CA GLU A 279 -9.00 -7.53 -11.63
C GLU A 279 -9.65 -6.15 -11.44
N ILE A 280 -8.90 -5.19 -10.90
CA ILE A 280 -9.32 -3.78 -10.86
C ILE A 280 -9.50 -3.31 -12.30
N GLY A 281 -10.74 -3.17 -12.74
CA GLY A 281 -11.05 -2.80 -14.11
C GLY A 281 -10.55 -1.39 -14.48
N PRO A 282 -10.25 -1.15 -15.78
CA PRO A 282 -9.97 0.19 -16.29
C PRO A 282 -11.24 1.03 -16.27
N LEU A 283 -11.11 2.31 -15.87
CA LEU A 283 -12.18 3.29 -15.99
C LEU A 283 -12.17 3.92 -17.40
N PRO A 284 -13.35 4.27 -17.96
CA PRO A 284 -13.46 5.11 -19.15
C PRO A 284 -13.13 6.57 -18.80
N ASP A 285 -13.20 7.49 -19.76
CA ASP A 285 -12.96 8.92 -19.48
C ASP A 285 -13.99 9.50 -18.50
N LYS A 286 -13.58 10.51 -17.72
CA LYS A 286 -14.42 11.18 -16.71
C LYS A 286 -15.73 11.77 -17.24
N ALA A 287 -15.83 12.07 -18.53
CA ALA A 287 -17.06 12.51 -19.19
C ALA A 287 -18.07 11.37 -19.45
N GLN A 288 -17.61 10.12 -19.36
CA GLN A 288 -18.40 8.90 -19.60
C GLN A 288 -18.88 8.22 -18.30
N TRP A 289 -18.52 8.78 -17.13
CA TRP A 289 -18.94 8.26 -15.84
C TRP A 289 -20.40 8.63 -15.56
N ILE A 290 -21.13 7.74 -14.86
CA ILE A 290 -22.44 8.07 -14.31
C ILE A 290 -22.24 9.18 -13.27
N LYS A 291 -23.02 10.25 -13.35
CA LYS A 291 -23.03 11.32 -12.36
C LYS A 291 -24.06 10.99 -11.28
N VAL A 292 -23.64 10.94 -10.03
CA VAL A 292 -24.55 10.79 -8.89
C VAL A 292 -25.12 12.17 -8.52
N ASP A 293 -26.45 12.30 -8.45
CA ASP A 293 -27.08 13.43 -7.76
C ASP A 293 -27.13 13.12 -6.26
N LEU A 294 -26.41 13.89 -5.46
CA LEU A 294 -26.31 13.71 -4.01
C LEU A 294 -27.54 14.27 -3.28
N GLY A 295 -28.39 15.07 -3.94
CA GLY A 295 -29.56 15.73 -3.33
C GLY A 295 -29.21 16.92 -2.43
N TYR A 296 -27.93 17.22 -2.23
CA TYR A 296 -27.41 18.39 -1.51
C TYR A 296 -26.16 18.95 -2.23
N LYS A 297 -25.74 20.15 -1.84
CA LYS A 297 -24.47 20.76 -2.24
C LYS A 297 -23.55 20.89 -1.03
N ILE A 298 -22.25 20.83 -1.30
CA ILE A 298 -21.13 20.98 -0.35
C ILE A 298 -20.61 22.42 -0.47
#